data_AF-A0A661T467-F1
#
_entry.id   AF-A0A661T467-F1
#
_cell.length_a   1.000
_cell.length_b   1.000
_cell.length_c   1.000
_cell.angle_alpha   90.00
_cell.angle_beta   90.00
_cell.angle_gamma   90.00
#
_symmetry.space_group_name_H-M   'P 1'
#
loop_
_entity.id
_entity.type
_entity.pdbx_description
1 polymer ?
#
loop_
_entity_poly.entity_id
_entity_poly.type
_entity_poly.pdbx_seq_one_letter_code
_entity_poly.pdbx_strand_id
1 'polypeptide(L)' 'MLQYECPPIRPPSESRSLLVRATRYCPWGRCIFCYGVLWDYRRLELRPVEDIKKDILAMKAHADEIMEWAQKDNGGDRIE' A
#
# COMPACT_ATOMS: atom_id res chain seq x y z
N MET A 1 9.38 6.46 13.43
CA MET A 1 8.13 6.11 12.71
C MET A 1 8.52 5.26 11.52
N LEU A 2 8.14 3.98 11.50
CA LEU A 2 8.36 3.11 10.35
C LEU A 2 7.47 3.62 9.20
N GLN A 3 8.07 4.16 8.14
CA GLN A 3 7.34 4.65 6.97
C GLN A 3 7.56 3.69 5.80
N TYR A 4 6.48 3.39 5.08
CA TYR A 4 6.51 2.64 3.83
C TYR A 4 5.86 3.46 2.71
N GLU A 5 6.24 3.22 1.46
CA GLU A 5 5.78 4.03 0.34
C GLU A 5 4.37 3.61 -0.11
N CYS A 6 3.35 4.39 0.27
CA CYS A 6 1.96 4.15 -0.11
C CYS A 6 1.64 4.76 -1.50
N PRO A 7 0.88 4.07 -2.37
CA PRO A 7 0.39 4.68 -3.60
C PRO A 7 -0.58 5.84 -3.33
N PRO A 8 -0.69 6.82 -4.25
CA PRO A 8 -1.53 8.01 -4.05
C PRO A 8 -3.04 7.72 -4.07
N ILE A 9 -3.45 6.57 -4.60
CA ILE A 9 -4.85 6.16 -4.66
C ILE A 9 -4.98 4.69 -4.25
N ARG A 10 -5.98 4.40 -3.42
CA ARG A 10 -6.41 3.06 -3.02
C ARG A 10 -7.87 2.87 -3.44
N PRO A 11 -8.16 2.00 -4.42
CA PRO A 11 -9.53 1.70 -4.80
C PRO A 11 -10.34 1.15 -3.61
N PRO A 12 -11.62 1.52 -3.43
CA PRO A 12 -12.46 1.00 -2.34
C PRO A 12 -12.59 -0.54 -2.33
N SER A 13 -12.55 -1.16 -3.51
CA SER A 13 -12.58 -2.63 -3.67
C SER A 13 -11.38 -3.33 -3.03
N GLU A 14 -10.27 -2.61 -2.83
CA GLU A 14 -9.03 -3.12 -2.24
C GLU A 14 -8.86 -2.66 -0.78
N SER A 15 -9.91 -2.11 -0.16
CA SER A 15 -9.88 -1.54 1.20
C SER A 15 -9.47 -2.50 2.32
N ARG A 16 -9.47 -3.81 2.07
CA ARG A 16 -9.05 -4.84 3.04
C ARG A 16 -7.70 -5.50 2.72
N SER A 17 -6.97 -5.06 1.70
CA SER A 17 -5.65 -5.61 1.35
C SER A 17 -4.50 -4.69 1.80
N LEU A 18 -3.27 -5.22 1.89
CA LEU A 18 -2.07 -4.38 1.99
C LEU A 18 -1.57 -4.05 0.57
N LEU A 19 -1.25 -2.79 0.32
CA LEU A 19 -0.78 -2.31 -0.99
C LEU A 19 0.73 -2.11 -0.98
N VAL A 20 1.46 -3.06 -1.56
CA VAL A 20 2.91 -2.96 -1.75
C VAL A 20 3.21 -2.27 -3.07
N ARG A 21 3.86 -1.10 -3.02
CA ARG A 21 4.23 -0.37 -4.22
C ARG A 21 5.50 -0.95 -4.84
N ALA A 22 5.41 -1.65 -5.97
CA ALA A 22 6.59 -2.17 -6.66
C ALA A 22 7.23 -1.13 -7.61
N THR A 23 6.41 -0.25 -8.18
CA THR A 23 6.83 0.74 -9.18
C THR A 23 6.29 2.12 -8.86
N ARG A 24 6.95 3.15 -9.38
CA ARG A 24 6.40 4.50 -9.47
C ARG A 24 6.00 4.77 -10.92
N TYR A 25 4.84 5.39 -11.09
CA TYR A 25 4.25 5.71 -12.39
C TYR A 25 3.96 4.46 -13.24
N CYS A 26 3.37 4.67 -14.42
CA CYS A 26 2.98 3.60 -15.34
C CYS A 26 3.26 4.04 -16.77
N PRO A 27 3.99 3.24 -17.58
CA PRO A 27 4.32 3.63 -18.95
C PRO A 27 3.15 3.39 -19.93
N TRP A 28 2.09 2.72 -19.48
CA TRP A 28 1.02 2.24 -20.37
C TRP A 28 0.03 3.34 -20.76
N GLY A 29 -0.43 4.14 -19.80
CA GLY A 29 -1.27 5.33 -20.03
C GLY A 29 -2.63 5.12 -20.74
N ARG A 30 -3.04 3.89 -21.01
CA ARG A 30 -4.21 3.57 -21.88
C ARG A 30 -5.38 2.88 -21.15
N CYS A 31 -5.32 2.75 -19.82
CA CYS A 31 -6.40 2.14 -19.05
C CYS A 31 -7.56 3.11 -18.86
N ILE A 32 -8.72 2.80 -19.45
CA ILE A 32 -9.94 3.64 -19.37
C ILE A 32 -10.48 3.85 -17.94
N PHE A 33 -10.12 2.95 -17.02
CA PHE A 33 -10.57 2.97 -15.62
C PHE A 33 -9.54 3.58 -14.66
N CYS A 34 -8.31 3.84 -15.12
CA CYS A 34 -7.23 4.24 -14.23
C CYS A 34 -7.24 5.75 -14.02
N TYR A 35 -7.55 6.19 -12.80
CA TYR A 35 -7.43 7.61 -12.44
C TYR A 35 -5.99 8.12 -12.58
N GLY A 36 -4.98 7.26 -12.47
CA GLY A 36 -3.56 7.61 -12.57
C GLY A 36 -3.13 8.24 -13.90
N VAL A 37 -3.90 8.06 -14.98
CA VAL A 37 -3.63 8.67 -16.30
C VAL A 37 -3.76 10.20 -16.26
N LEU A 38 -4.55 10.74 -15.34
CA LEU A 38 -4.80 12.18 -15.22
C LEU A 38 -3.72 12.95 -14.46
N TRP A 39 -2.84 12.25 -13.73
CA TRP A 39 -2.05 12.87 -12.67
C TRP A 39 -0.57 13.02 -13.00
N ASP A 40 -0.03 12.32 -14.01
CA ASP A 40 1.40 12.40 -14.30
C ASP A 40 1.88 11.75 -15.60
N TYR A 41 2.73 12.46 -16.35
CA TYR A 41 3.45 11.92 -17.52
C TYR A 41 4.88 11.46 -17.18
N ARG A 42 5.22 11.31 -15.89
CA ARG A 42 6.52 10.77 -15.46
C ARG A 42 6.77 9.36 -15.96
N ARG A 43 8.04 9.08 -16.28
CA ARG A 43 8.49 7.77 -16.77
C ARG A 43 8.36 6.72 -15.68
N LEU A 44 8.12 5.47 -16.06
CA LEU A 44 8.16 4.33 -15.14
C LEU A 44 9.48 4.30 -14.37
N GLU A 45 9.39 4.19 -13.06
CA GLU A 45 10.53 3.92 -12.18
C GLU A 45 10.32 2.62 -11.45
N LEU A 46 11.32 1.74 -11.51
CA LEU A 46 11.36 0.52 -10.70
C LEU A 46 11.94 0.87 -9.33
N ARG A 47 11.31 0.40 -8.26
CA ARG A 47 11.84 0.57 -6.91
C ARG A 47 12.90 -0.50 -6.63
N PRO A 48 13.97 -0.19 -5.87
CA PRO A 48 14.93 -1.20 -5.43
C PRO A 48 14.24 -2.29 -4.62
N VAL A 49 14.60 -3.56 -4.86
CA VAL A 49 14.03 -4.71 -4.16
C VAL A 49 14.22 -4.60 -2.64
N GLU A 50 15.37 -4.09 -2.20
CA GLU A 50 15.67 -3.92 -0.77
C GLU A 50 14.75 -2.88 -0.10
N ASP A 51 14.33 -1.84 -0.82
CA ASP A 51 13.37 -0.87 -0.29
C ASP A 51 11.96 -1.47 -0.19
N ILE A 52 11.57 -2.28 -1.19
CA ILE A 52 10.29 -3.01 -1.16
C ILE A 52 10.26 -4.00 0.03
N LYS A 53 11.36 -4.71 0.29
CA LYS A 53 11.47 -5.61 1.45
C LYS A 53 11.33 -4.85 2.77
N LYS A 54 11.98 -3.69 2.90
CA LYS A 54 11.86 -2.83 4.09
C LYS A 54 10.42 -2.36 4.30
N ASP A 55 9.73 -1.98 3.23
CA ASP A 55 8.31 -1.62 3.29
C ASP A 55 7.44 -2.77 3.81
N ILE A 56 7.66 -4.00 3.32
CA ILE A 56 6.90 -5.18 3.78
C ILE A 56 7.13 -5.43 5.27
N LEU A 57 8.37 -5.31 5.75
CA LEU A 57 8.68 -5.45 7.17
C LEU A 57 8.03 -4.35 8.02
N ALA A 58 8.03 -3.10 7.54
CA ALA A 58 7.35 -2.00 8.19
C ALA A 58 5.83 -2.22 8.24
N MET A 59 5.22 -2.68 7.15
CA MET A 59 3.79 -3.03 7.11
C MET A 59 3.45 -4.14 8.10
N LYS A 60 4.28 -5.17 8.22
CA LYS A 60 4.09 -6.26 9.20
C LYS A 60 4.14 -5.73 10.64
N ALA A 61 5.12 -4.89 10.97
CA ALA A 61 5.23 -4.29 12.29
C ALA A 61 3.97 -3.48 12.66
N HIS A 62 3.46 -2.66 11.73
CA HIS A 62 2.21 -1.92 11.94
C HIS A 62 1.00 -2.84 12.10
N ALA A 63 0.91 -3.92 11.31
CA ALA A 63 -0.16 -4.89 11.44
C ALA A 63 -0.14 -5.58 12.81
N ASP A 64 1.05 -5.93 13.31
CA ASP A 64 1.22 -6.53 14.63
C ASP A 64 0.80 -5.57 15.75
N GLU A 65 1.23 -4.30 15.67
CA GLU A 65 0.82 -3.26 16.63
C GLU A 65 -0.71 -3.10 16.68
N ILE A 66 -1.37 -3.07 15.51
CA ILE A 66 -2.84 -2.99 15.41
C ILE A 66 -3.50 -4.22 16.04
N MET A 67 -2.98 -5.42 15.76
CA MET A 67 -3.54 -6.67 16.30
C MET A 67 -3.36 -6.75 17.82
N GLU A 68 -2.22 -6.32 18.35
CA GLU A 68 -1.99 -6.24 19.79
C GLU A 68 -2.97 -5.27 20.48
N TRP A 69 -3.24 -4.11 19.86
CA TRP A 69 -4.22 -3.16 20.39
C TRP A 69 -5.63 -3.74 20.33
N ALA A 70 -6.02 -4.33 19.21
CA ALA A 70 -7.33 -4.97 19.06
C ALA A 70 -7.56 -6.07 20.10
N GLN A 71 -6.53 -6.87 20.40
CA GLN A 71 -6.61 -7.91 21.45
C GLN A 71 -6.79 -7.31 22.85
N LYS A 72 -6.07 -6.22 23.18
CA LYS A 72 -6.20 -5.55 24.48
C LYS A 72 -7.59 -4.96 24.71
N ASP A 73 -8.24 -4.50 23.65
CA ASP A 73 -9.57 -3.88 23.69
C ASP A 73 -10.73 -4.88 23.44
N ASN A 74 -10.47 -6.21 23.47
CA ASN A 74 -11.45 -7.26 23.16
C ASN A 74 -12.14 -7.07 21.78
N GLY A 75 -11.39 -6.59 20.79
CA GLY A 75 -11.83 -6.36 19.41
C GLY A 75 -11.15 -7.25 18.37
N GLY A 76 -10.35 -8.23 18.77
CA GLY A 76 -9.52 -9.07 17.87
C GLY A 76 -10.28 -9.89 16.83
N ASP A 77 -11.59 -9.99 16.99
CA ASP A 77 -12.53 -10.84 16.25
C ASP A 77 -13.71 -10.03 15.66
N ARG A 78 -13.68 -8.69 15.75
CA ARG A 78 -14.67 -7.80 15.12
C ARG A 78 -14.27 -7.51 13.67
N ILE A 79 -14.93 -8.19 12.73
CA ILE A 79 -14.78 -7.98 11.27
C ILE A 79 -15.81 -6.93 10.75
N GLU A 80 -16.67 -6.44 11.62
CA GLU A 80 -17.82 -5.59 11.32
C GLU A 80 -17.61 -4.14 11.78
#